data_AF-A0A2H0Z9C6-F1
#
_entry.id   AF-A0A2H0Z9C6-F1
#
_cell.length_a   1.000
_cell.length_b   1.000
_cell.length_c   1.000
_cell.angle_alpha   90.00
_cell.angle_beta   90.00
_cell.angle_gamma   90.00
#
_symmetry.space_group_name_H-M   'P 1'
#
loop_
_entity.id
_entity.type
_entity.pdbx_description
1 polymer ?
#
loop_
_entity_poly.entity_id
_entity_poly.type
_entity_poly.pdbx_seq_one_letter_code
_entity_poly.pdbx_strand_id
1 'polypeptide(L)'
;MNYYFKVLSKYAVFSGRARRKEYWMFVLMNFLLFLAIGFVGAILRVNAKVLETLINVYQLAILIPSIAAGVRRMHDTGKSGWYLLIPIYNLILACTRGDEGANEYGPDPIAEEEAGKSAGTEAPAQPGNPDQRPPVNP
;
A
#
# COMPACT_ATOMS: atom_id res chain seq x y z
N MET A 1 6.30 7.33 -1.23
CA MET A 1 7.29 6.48 -0.54
C MET A 1 6.83 5.97 0.84
N ASN A 2 5.52 5.79 1.10
CA ASN A 2 5.02 5.23 2.38
C ASN A 2 3.98 4.10 2.15
N TYR A 3 4.32 3.08 1.36
CA TYR A 3 3.38 1.98 1.06
C TYR A 3 3.00 1.15 2.28
N TYR A 4 3.94 0.98 3.23
CA TYR A 4 3.70 0.27 4.48
C TYR A 4 2.67 0.98 5.37
N PHE A 5 2.88 2.27 5.64
CA PHE A 5 1.93 3.08 6.41
C PHE A 5 0.57 3.23 5.74
N LYS A 6 0.50 3.22 4.40
CA LYS A 6 -0.77 3.25 3.65
C LYS A 6 -1.61 1.98 3.85
N VAL A 7 -0.98 0.82 4.04
CA VAL A 7 -1.69 -0.42 4.36
C VAL A 7 -2.12 -0.45 5.82
N LEU A 8 -1.26 0.03 6.73
CA LEU A 8 -1.60 0.14 8.16
C LEU A 8 -2.66 1.21 8.44
N SER A 9 -2.72 2.32 7.69
CA SER A 9 -3.81 3.29 7.81
C SER A 9 -5.14 2.74 7.29
N LYS A 10 -5.07 1.77 6.37
CA LYS A 10 -6.18 0.95 5.88
C LYS A 10 -6.27 -0.38 6.63
N TYR A 11 -6.04 -0.36 7.95
CA TYR A 11 -5.88 -1.54 8.82
C TYR A 11 -6.95 -2.62 8.62
N ALA A 12 -8.23 -2.21 8.56
CA ALA A 12 -9.38 -3.09 8.38
C ALA A 12 -10.25 -2.69 7.17
N VAL A 13 -9.64 -2.05 6.16
CA VAL A 13 -10.35 -1.67 4.93
C VAL A 13 -10.17 -2.76 3.88
N PHE A 14 -11.25 -3.52 3.66
CA PHE A 14 -11.30 -4.61 2.68
C PHE A 14 -11.77 -4.15 1.29
N SER A 15 -12.34 -2.95 1.18
CA SER A 15 -12.83 -2.38 -0.07
C SER A 15 -11.72 -1.68 -0.87
N GLY A 16 -11.94 -1.57 -2.17
CA GLY A 16 -10.98 -0.98 -3.10
C GLY A 16 -9.94 -1.96 -3.62
N ARG A 17 -8.94 -1.41 -4.30
CA ARG A 17 -7.88 -2.15 -5.00
C ARG A 17 -6.51 -1.86 -4.41
N ALA A 18 -5.65 -2.88 -4.42
CA ALA A 18 -4.25 -2.76 -4.03
C ALA A 18 -3.34 -3.21 -5.17
N ARG A 19 -2.51 -2.30 -5.67
CA ARG A 19 -1.57 -2.60 -6.74
C ARG A 19 -0.50 -3.61 -6.29
N ARG A 20 0.10 -4.33 -7.25
CA ARG A 20 1.20 -5.28 -7.01
C ARG A 20 2.29 -4.75 -6.07
N LYS A 21 2.81 -3.55 -6.37
CA LYS A 21 3.89 -2.95 -5.57
C LYS A 21 3.46 -2.58 -4.15
N GLU A 22 2.20 -2.23 -3.91
CA GLU A 22 1.70 -2.00 -2.54
C GLU A 22 1.65 -3.30 -1.74
N TYR A 23 1.06 -4.34 -2.32
CA TYR A 23 0.97 -5.66 -1.71
C TYR A 23 2.36 -6.24 -1.41
N TRP A 24 3.24 -6.31 -2.41
CA TRP A 24 4.57 -6.89 -2.25
C TRP A 24 5.50 -6.09 -1.32
N MET A 25 5.38 -4.75 -1.28
CA MET A 25 6.12 -3.96 -0.30
C MET A 25 5.63 -4.20 1.13
N PHE A 26 4.32 -4.40 1.34
CA PHE A 26 3.78 -4.77 2.65
C PHE A 26 4.27 -6.15 3.08
N VAL A 27 4.23 -7.15 2.19
CA VAL A 27 4.75 -8.50 2.46
C VAL A 27 6.24 -8.45 2.78
N LEU A 28 7.03 -7.73 1.98
CA LEU A 28 8.47 -7.57 2.18
C LEU A 28 8.79 -6.91 3.54
N MET A 29 8.11 -5.82 3.89
CA MET A 29 8.35 -5.15 5.18
C MET A 29 8.00 -6.04 6.37
N ASN A 30 6.92 -6.81 6.28
CA ASN A 30 6.57 -7.79 7.31
C ASN A 30 7.62 -8.89 7.46
N PHE A 31 8.13 -9.40 6.34
CA PHE A 31 9.20 -10.37 6.34
C PHE A 31 10.47 -9.82 6.99
N LEU A 32 10.87 -8.59 6.63
CA LEU A 32 12.03 -7.93 7.23
C LEU A 32 11.84 -7.65 8.74
N LEU A 33 10.65 -7.23 9.15
CA LEU A 33 10.36 -6.98 10.56
C LEU A 33 10.38 -8.27 11.38
N PHE A 34 9.86 -9.36 10.83
CA PHE A 34 9.94 -10.69 11.45
C PHE A 34 11.39 -11.14 11.63
N LEU A 35 12.22 -11.01 10.60
CA LEU A 35 13.66 -11.31 10.68
C LEU A 35 14.36 -10.42 11.71
N ALA A 36 14.05 -9.12 11.74
CA ALA A 36 14.63 -8.18 12.68
C ALA A 36 14.29 -8.52 14.13
N ILE A 37 13.03 -8.87 14.43
CA ILE A 37 12.61 -9.30 15.78
C ILE A 37 13.40 -10.53 16.22
N GLY A 38 13.53 -11.55 15.36
CA GLY A 38 14.30 -12.76 15.67
C GLY A 38 15.79 -12.48 15.87
N PHE A 39 16.38 -11.68 14.99
CA PHE A 39 17.81 -11.34 15.04
C PHE A 39 18.17 -10.51 16.28
N VAL A 40 17.40 -9.47 16.58
CA VAL A 40 17.57 -8.65 17.78
C VAL A 40 17.33 -9.48 19.04
N GLY A 41 16.29 -10.32 19.06
CA GLY A 41 16.02 -11.23 20.16
C GLY A 41 17.20 -12.17 20.46
N ALA A 42 17.85 -12.69 19.41
CA ALA A 42 19.04 -13.53 19.54
C ALA A 42 20.27 -12.77 20.08
N ILE A 43 20.55 -11.57 19.55
CA ILE A 43 21.67 -10.72 20.02
C ILE A 43 21.52 -10.37 21.50
N LEU A 44 20.32 -9.94 21.88
CA LEU A 44 20.01 -9.53 23.25
C LEU A 44 19.79 -10.71 24.20
N ARG A 45 19.87 -11.96 23.69
CA ARG A 45 19.61 -13.20 24.45
C ARG A 45 18.28 -13.15 25.20
N VAL A 46 17.25 -12.62 24.55
CA VAL A 46 15.90 -12.57 25.10
C VAL A 46 15.44 -13.99 25.44
N ASN A 47 14.78 -14.14 26.59
CA ASN A 47 14.20 -15.42 26.98
C ASN A 47 13.30 -15.98 25.85
N ALA A 48 13.50 -17.25 25.48
CA ALA A 48 12.81 -17.87 24.35
C ALA A 48 11.29 -17.77 24.44
N LYS A 49 10.70 -17.97 25.64
CA LYS A 49 9.24 -17.85 25.83
C LYS A 49 8.74 -16.43 25.66
N VAL A 50 9.53 -15.44 26.09
CA VAL A 50 9.21 -14.02 25.90
C VAL A 50 9.27 -13.67 24.42
N LEU A 51 10.32 -14.10 23.71
CA LEU A 51 10.47 -13.88 22.28
C LEU A 51 9.32 -14.52 21.47
N GLU A 52 8.96 -15.76 21.81
CA GLU A 52 7.82 -16.47 21.23
C GLU A 52 6.51 -15.69 21.46
N THR A 53 6.27 -15.22 22.67
CA THR A 53 5.08 -14.44 23.01
C THR A 53 5.01 -13.15 22.19
N LEU A 54 6.12 -12.42 22.05
CA LEU A 54 6.18 -11.20 21.24
C LEU A 54 5.89 -11.47 19.77
N ILE A 55 6.46 -12.55 19.22
CA ILE A 55 6.20 -12.97 17.84
C ILE A 55 4.73 -13.31 17.64
N ASN A 56 4.12 -14.06 18.56
CA ASN A 56 2.70 -14.43 18.48
C ASN A 56 1.78 -13.21 18.53
N VAL A 57 2.04 -12.26 19.44
CA VAL A 57 1.30 -10.99 19.53
C VAL A 57 1.44 -10.18 18.23
N TYR A 58 2.66 -10.09 17.69
CA TYR A 58 2.92 -9.42 16.42
C TYR A 58 2.15 -10.06 15.25
N GLN A 59 2.15 -11.40 15.16
CA GLN A 59 1.41 -12.11 14.12
C GLN A 59 -0.09 -11.84 14.19
N LEU A 60 -0.67 -11.81 15.39
CA LEU A 60 -2.08 -11.45 15.59
C LEU A 60 -2.35 -10.00 15.17
N ALA A 61 -1.47 -9.07 15.52
CA ALA A 61 -1.61 -7.66 15.17
C ALA A 61 -1.56 -7.41 13.65
N ILE A 62 -0.79 -8.20 12.90
CA ILE A 62 -0.70 -8.06 11.45
C ILE A 62 -1.68 -8.96 10.67
N LEU A 63 -2.37 -9.89 11.33
CA LEU A 63 -3.27 -10.83 10.67
C LEU A 63 -4.36 -10.10 9.86
N ILE A 64 -5.07 -9.18 10.51
CA ILE A 64 -6.15 -8.40 9.89
C ILE A 64 -5.66 -7.58 8.69
N PRO A 65 -4.62 -6.72 8.82
CA PRO A 65 -4.15 -5.94 7.68
C PRO A 65 -3.57 -6.81 6.56
N SER A 66 -3.03 -8.00 6.87
CA SER A 66 -2.57 -8.95 5.85
C SER A 66 -3.73 -9.52 5.03
N ILE A 67 -4.83 -9.91 5.69
CA ILE A 67 -6.05 -10.36 5.00
C ILE A 67 -6.64 -9.20 4.19
N ALA A 68 -6.74 -8.01 4.77
CA ALA A 68 -7.28 -6.83 4.09
C ALA A 68 -6.48 -6.45 2.84
N ALA A 69 -5.14 -6.49 2.91
CA ALA A 69 -4.27 -6.26 1.76
C ALA A 69 -4.40 -7.37 0.70
N GLY A 70 -4.53 -8.64 1.13
CA GLY A 70 -4.76 -9.77 0.24
C GLY A 70 -6.08 -9.68 -0.52
N VAL A 71 -7.17 -9.35 0.17
CA VAL A 71 -8.50 -9.16 -0.43
C VAL A 71 -8.48 -8.04 -1.48
N ARG A 72 -7.94 -6.87 -1.12
CA ARG A 72 -7.80 -5.73 -2.07
C ARG A 72 -6.90 -6.08 -3.25
N ARG A 73 -5.96 -7.00 -3.08
CA ARG A 73 -5.11 -7.47 -4.16
C ARG A 73 -5.86 -8.39 -5.12
N MET A 74 -6.76 -9.24 -4.63
CA MET A 74 -7.63 -10.07 -5.49
C MET A 74 -8.64 -9.20 -6.24
N HIS A 75 -9.18 -8.18 -5.58
CA HIS A 75 -10.05 -7.18 -6.22
C HIS A 75 -9.37 -6.44 -7.37
N ASP A 76 -8.04 -6.27 -7.30
CA ASP A 76 -7.28 -5.62 -8.37
C ASP A 76 -7.25 -6.45 -9.67
N THR A 77 -7.45 -7.77 -9.62
CA THR A 77 -7.56 -8.66 -10.79
C THR A 77 -9.02 -9.03 -11.13
N GLY A 78 -9.99 -8.28 -10.59
CA GLY A 78 -11.42 -8.53 -10.81
C GLY A 78 -11.89 -9.84 -10.20
N LYS A 79 -11.18 -10.37 -9.19
CA LYS A 79 -11.53 -11.60 -8.47
C LYS A 79 -12.03 -11.28 -7.07
N SER A 80 -12.93 -12.11 -6.57
CA SER A 80 -13.44 -11.98 -5.22
C SER A 80 -12.34 -12.21 -4.16
N GLY A 81 -12.47 -11.56 -2.99
CA GLY A 81 -11.52 -11.73 -1.89
C GLY A 81 -11.33 -13.19 -1.42
N TRP A 82 -12.31 -14.06 -1.66
CA TRP A 82 -12.27 -15.48 -1.29
C TRP A 82 -11.15 -16.27 -1.97
N TYR A 83 -10.68 -15.83 -3.14
CA TYR A 83 -9.54 -16.46 -3.82
C TYR A 83 -8.24 -16.37 -3.02
N LEU A 84 -8.17 -15.52 -1.99
CA LEU A 84 -7.09 -15.49 -1.01
C LEU A 84 -6.90 -16.84 -0.29
N LEU A 85 -7.98 -17.61 -0.09
CA LEU A 85 -7.92 -18.89 0.64
C LEU A 85 -7.36 -20.04 -0.20
N ILE A 86 -7.15 -19.85 -1.51
CA ILE A 86 -6.64 -20.89 -2.41
C ILE A 86 -5.13 -20.70 -2.56
N PRO A 87 -4.26 -21.49 -1.90
CA PRO A 87 -2.86 -21.11 -1.67
C PRO A 87 -2.06 -20.86 -2.95
N ILE A 88 -2.14 -21.78 -3.91
CA ILE A 88 -1.38 -21.68 -5.17
C ILE A 88 -1.97 -20.59 -6.07
N TYR A 89 -3.29 -20.53 -6.16
CA TYR A 89 -3.98 -19.60 -7.06
C TYR A 89 -3.91 -18.15 -6.57
N ASN A 90 -3.99 -17.94 -5.25
CA ASN A 90 -3.71 -16.67 -4.59
C ASN A 90 -2.35 -16.11 -5.03
N LEU A 91 -1.30 -16.94 -5.01
CA LEU A 91 0.05 -16.51 -5.32
C LEU A 91 0.18 -16.11 -6.80
N ILE A 92 -0.43 -16.89 -7.69
CA ILE A 92 -0.51 -16.56 -9.12
C ILE A 92 -1.19 -15.20 -9.28
N LEU A 93 -2.39 -15.01 -8.72
CA LEU A 93 -3.12 -13.75 -8.79
C LEU A 93 -2.36 -12.58 -8.16
N ALA A 94 -1.63 -12.80 -7.07
CA ALA A 94 -0.81 -11.78 -6.42
C ALA A 94 0.32 -11.28 -7.34
N CYS A 95 0.82 -12.11 -8.25
CA CYS A 95 1.84 -11.76 -9.25
C CYS A 95 1.24 -11.20 -10.56
N THR A 96 0.03 -11.61 -10.95
CA THR A 96 -0.66 -11.21 -12.19
C THR A 96 -0.91 -9.70 -12.26
N ARG A 97 -0.86 -9.07 -13.43
CA ARG A 97 -1.21 -7.65 -13.55
C ARG A 97 -2.69 -7.44 -13.18
N GLY A 98 -3.01 -6.35 -12.48
CA GLY A 98 -4.40 -5.96 -12.24
C GLY A 98 -5.11 -5.53 -13.52
N ASP A 99 -6.44 -5.44 -13.46
CA ASP A 99 -7.27 -5.02 -14.59
C ASP A 99 -6.96 -3.57 -14.97
N GLU A 100 -6.91 -3.28 -16.27
CA GLU A 100 -6.73 -1.91 -16.76
C GLU A 100 -8.04 -1.13 -16.66
N GLY A 101 -7.99 0.09 -16.12
CA GLY A 101 -9.19 0.91 -15.95
C GLY A 101 -10.04 0.52 -14.73
N ALA A 102 -11.25 1.07 -14.64
CA ALA A 102 -12.14 0.82 -13.51
C ALA A 102 -12.73 -0.60 -13.58
N ASN A 103 -12.82 -1.27 -12.42
CA ASN A 103 -13.53 -2.54 -12.28
C ASN A 103 -14.61 -2.43 -11.18
N GLU A 104 -15.31 -3.53 -10.90
CA GLU A 104 -16.40 -3.58 -9.91
C GLU A 104 -15.96 -3.15 -8.48
N TYR A 105 -14.66 -3.21 -8.19
CA TYR A 105 -14.08 -2.86 -6.89
C TYR A 105 -13.51 -1.44 -6.83
N GLY A 106 -13.53 -0.69 -7.94
CA GLY A 106 -13.15 0.71 -7.99
C GLY A 106 -12.24 1.11 -9.15
N PRO A 107 -11.83 2.39 -9.19
CA PRO A 107 -10.96 2.94 -10.22
C PRO A 107 -9.55 2.32 -10.20
N ASP A 108 -8.83 2.44 -11.31
CA ASP A 108 -7.45 1.94 -11.44
C ASP A 108 -6.51 2.72 -10.48
N PRO A 109 -5.83 2.02 -9.54
CA PRO A 109 -4.92 2.67 -8.61
C PRO A 109 -3.70 3.33 -9.28
N ILE A 110 -3.36 2.97 -10.53
CA ILE A 110 -2.31 3.63 -11.32
C ILE A 110 -2.81 4.98 -11.86
N ALA A 111 -4.02 5.02 -12.42
CA ALA A 111 -4.61 6.25 -12.95
C ALA A 111 -4.82 7.30 -11.84
N GLU A 112 -5.21 6.88 -10.63
CA GLU A 112 -5.29 7.79 -9.47
C GLU A 112 -3.92 8.35 -9.05
N GLU A 113 -2.85 7.53 -9.09
CA GLU A 113 -1.50 7.97 -8.74
C GLU A 113 -0.91 8.92 -9.79
N GLU A 114 -1.27 8.75 -11.06
CA GLU A 114 -0.89 9.66 -12.16
C GLU A 114 -1.66 10.98 -12.10
N ALA A 115 -2.97 10.95 -11.86
CA ALA A 115 -3.78 12.15 -11.66
C ALA A 115 -3.32 12.98 -10.43
N GLY A 116 -2.93 12.31 -9.34
CA GLY A 116 -2.38 12.98 -8.17
C GLY A 116 -1.00 13.64 -8.43
N LYS A 117 -0.20 13.09 -9.35
CA LYS A 117 1.10 13.68 -9.75
C LYS A 117 0.94 14.85 -10.72
N SER A 118 -0.04 14.80 -11.64
CA SER A 118 -0.31 15.93 -12.54
C SER A 118 -0.90 17.12 -11.79
N ALA A 119 -1.84 16.89 -10.86
CA ALA A 119 -2.42 17.93 -10.03
C ALA A 119 -1.41 18.60 -9.07
N GLY A 120 -0.36 17.88 -8.65
CA GLY A 120 0.73 18.45 -7.85
C GLY A 120 1.77 19.25 -8.65
N THR A 121 1.74 19.16 -9.99
CA THR A 121 2.66 19.87 -10.90
C THR A 121 2.06 21.19 -11.40
N GLU A 122 0.74 21.30 -11.40
CA GLU A 122 0.05 22.57 -11.62
C GLU A 122 0.05 23.39 -10.32
N ALA A 123 1.18 24.07 -10.05
CA ALA A 123 1.16 25.23 -9.16
C ALA A 123 0.05 26.18 -9.63
N PRO A 124 -0.75 26.79 -8.73
CA PRO A 124 -1.75 27.75 -9.15
C PRO A 124 -1.03 28.83 -9.94
N ALA A 125 -1.40 29.01 -11.22
CA ALA A 125 -0.94 30.13 -12.02
C ALA A 125 -1.19 31.38 -11.18
N GLN A 126 -0.11 32.05 -10.75
CA GLN A 126 -0.24 33.31 -10.06
C GLN A 126 -1.09 34.21 -10.96
N PRO A 127 -2.20 34.81 -10.46
CA PRO A 127 -2.93 35.78 -11.23
C PRO A 127 -1.93 36.89 -11.59
N GLY A 128 -1.71 37.09 -12.89
CA GLY A 128 -0.76 38.09 -13.39
C GLY A 128 -1.02 39.43 -12.71
N ASN A 129 0.03 40.01 -12.13
CA ASN A 129 -0.04 41.29 -11.45
C ASN A 129 -0.55 42.37 -12.42
N PRO A 130 -1.75 42.96 -12.19
CA PRO A 130 -2.31 43.98 -13.08
C PRO A 130 -1.54 45.31 -13.06
N ASP A 131 -0.54 45.48 -12.18
CA ASP A 131 0.18 46.76 -12.01
C ASP A 131 1.39 46.99 -12.94
N GLN A 132 1.65 46.11 -13.91
CA GLN A 132 2.65 46.41 -14.95
C GLN A 132 2.04 47.21 -16.10
N ARG A 133 1.72 48.49 -15.87
CA ARG A 133 1.56 49.44 -16.98
C ARG A 133 2.97 49.87 -17.46
N PRO A 134 3.28 49.77 -18.76
CA PRO A 134 4.56 50.23 -19.28
C PRO A 134 4.69 51.76 -19.07
N PRO A 135 5.91 52.27 -18.86
CA PRO A 135 6.13 53.70 -18.70
C PRO A 135 5.68 54.44 -19.96
N VAL A 136 4.83 55.45 -19.77
CA VAL A 136 4.50 56.42 -20.82
C VAL A 136 5.75 57.25 -21.05
N ASN A 137 6.37 57.07 -22.20
CA ASN A 137 7.52 57.87 -22.63
C ASN A 137 7.03 59.30 -22.97
N PRO A 138 7.76 60.36 -22.57
CA PRO A 138 7.34 61.74 -22.81
C PRO A 138 7.44 62.15 -24.29
#